data_AF-A0A938UTP6-F1
#
_entry.id   AF-A0A938UTP6-F1
#
_cell.length_a   1.000
_cell.length_b   1.000
_cell.length_c   1.000
_cell.angle_alpha   90.00
_cell.angle_beta   90.00
_cell.angle_gamma   90.00
#
_symmetry.space_group_name_H-M   'P 1'
#
loop_
_entity.id
_entity.type
_entity.pdbx_description
1 polymer ?
#
loop_
_entity_poly.entity_id
_entity_poly.type
_entity_poly.pdbx_seq_one_letter_code
_entity_poly.pdbx_strand_id
1 'polypeptide(L)'
;MLPDKCNATGQCQGTAQTCDDANPCTTDSCSQQNGCVNTPVAGCGGTCAANSDCDDKNPCTNDTCTQGKCVITFATGSACNDNVACTWNEKCNAQGQCAGGTTVTCNDNNPCTTDSCEASTGKCSSAPLNTGGCTDNNPCTQNDVCTQGKCTGTAVTCNDGNVCTNDVCATGGGGGGGGGGGGGCQFQPIQNCGNQCTSDTQCNDNVFCSSDKCSNGVCVHAAIAGTSCNDNNACTSNDTCTASRTCVGTAKDCSDGQSCTADNCIAQFGVCANPQIQGCNAGCTADSQCNDGYSCTLDVCNTFNGQCIYQTLASCTPSAVCKVNGDCNDNNVCTTDLCNATTSQCLFVPIQGCNPNQICASNADCNDNNKCTADSCNLSNKTCVFVNLPGCTP
;
A
#
# COMPACT_ATOMS: atom_id res chain seq x y z
N MET A 1 -40.88 52.58 29.93
CA MET A 1 -40.55 51.31 29.25
C MET A 1 -39.04 51.19 29.31
N LEU A 2 -38.52 50.22 30.08
CA LEU A 2 -37.10 50.15 30.46
C LEU A 2 -36.25 49.63 29.28
N PRO A 3 -34.95 49.99 29.19
CA PRO A 3 -34.06 49.50 28.15
C PRO A 3 -33.65 48.04 28.44
N ASP A 4 -33.89 47.16 27.48
CA ASP A 4 -33.48 45.75 27.52
C ASP A 4 -31.95 45.66 27.61
N LYS A 5 -31.45 45.04 28.70
CA LYS A 5 -30.02 44.78 28.90
C LYS A 5 -29.71 43.31 28.60
N CYS A 6 -28.57 43.06 27.96
CA CYS A 6 -27.94 41.75 27.88
C CYS A 6 -27.25 41.39 29.20
N ASN A 7 -27.25 40.10 29.57
CA ASN A 7 -26.40 39.62 30.66
C ASN A 7 -24.93 39.47 30.21
N ALA A 8 -24.03 39.23 31.17
CA ALA A 8 -22.58 39.10 30.92
C ALA A 8 -22.20 37.91 30.00
N THR A 9 -23.15 37.04 29.65
CA THR A 9 -22.96 35.89 28.75
C THR A 9 -23.62 36.09 27.38
N GLY A 10 -24.14 37.28 27.06
CA GLY A 10 -24.70 37.60 25.74
C GLY A 10 -26.15 37.15 25.51
N GLN A 11 -26.92 36.83 26.56
CA GLN A 11 -28.33 36.47 26.44
C GLN A 11 -29.25 37.65 26.76
N CYS A 12 -30.29 37.85 25.94
CA CYS A 12 -31.33 38.86 26.15
C CYS A 12 -32.27 38.45 27.30
N GLN A 13 -32.59 39.38 28.21
CA GLN A 13 -33.60 39.15 29.24
C GLN A 13 -34.81 40.07 29.03
N GLY A 14 -35.95 39.47 28.66
CA GLY A 14 -37.24 40.14 28.46
C GLY A 14 -38.29 39.19 27.86
N THR A 15 -39.56 39.38 28.21
CA THR A 15 -40.66 38.54 27.71
C THR A 15 -40.97 38.83 26.24
N ALA A 16 -40.54 37.93 25.36
CA ALA A 16 -41.01 37.68 24.00
C ALA A 16 -41.00 38.87 23.00
N GLN A 17 -39.83 39.15 22.45
CA GLN A 17 -39.68 39.34 21.00
C GLN A 17 -38.36 38.70 20.59
N THR A 18 -38.42 37.67 19.75
CA THR A 18 -37.27 37.20 18.99
C THR A 18 -36.82 38.38 18.11
N CYS A 19 -35.51 38.56 17.91
CA CYS A 19 -34.97 39.55 16.96
C CYS A 19 -35.29 39.21 15.49
N ASP A 20 -36.19 38.24 15.29
CA ASP A 20 -36.62 37.68 14.02
C ASP A 20 -37.52 38.68 13.31
N ASP A 21 -37.05 39.26 12.21
CA ASP A 21 -37.82 40.17 11.36
C ASP A 21 -38.63 39.43 10.27
N ALA A 22 -38.65 38.09 10.34
CA ALA A 22 -39.27 37.18 9.38
C ALA A 22 -38.74 37.36 7.95
N ASN A 23 -37.60 38.03 7.77
CA ASN A 23 -36.95 38.19 6.48
C ASN A 23 -35.84 37.14 6.32
N PRO A 24 -36.02 36.15 5.44
CA PRO A 24 -35.03 35.09 5.24
C PRO A 24 -33.72 35.60 4.59
N CYS A 25 -33.65 36.87 4.15
CA CYS A 25 -32.44 37.50 3.63
C CYS A 25 -31.60 38.24 4.68
N THR A 26 -31.97 38.17 5.95
CA THR A 26 -31.22 38.74 7.05
C THR A 26 -30.85 37.67 8.07
N THR A 27 -29.66 37.80 8.63
CA THR A 27 -29.25 37.05 9.82
C THR A 27 -29.53 37.91 11.04
N ASP A 28 -30.48 37.45 11.84
CA ASP A 28 -30.97 38.19 12.99
C ASP A 28 -30.14 37.86 14.21
N SER A 29 -29.52 38.89 14.79
CA SER A 29 -28.54 38.76 15.86
C SER A 29 -28.73 39.85 16.90
N CYS A 30 -28.50 39.53 18.17
CA CYS A 30 -28.59 40.51 19.25
C CYS A 30 -27.19 41.04 19.59
N SER A 31 -27.00 42.36 19.45
CA SER A 31 -25.78 43.07 19.82
C SER A 31 -25.95 43.83 21.13
N GLN A 32 -24.96 43.74 22.04
CA GLN A 32 -24.96 44.47 23.30
C GLN A 32 -24.96 46.00 23.15
N GLN A 33 -24.53 46.53 21.99
CA GLN A 33 -24.46 47.97 21.73
C GLN A 33 -25.69 48.49 20.97
N ASN A 34 -26.23 47.68 20.04
CA ASN A 34 -27.23 48.14 19.08
C ASN A 34 -28.61 47.47 19.25
N GLY A 35 -28.77 46.56 20.21
CA GLY A 35 -30.01 45.80 20.35
C GLY A 35 -30.16 44.77 19.24
N CYS A 36 -31.33 44.71 18.61
CA CYS A 36 -31.60 43.78 17.52
C CYS A 36 -30.91 44.24 16.21
N VAL A 37 -30.10 43.37 15.62
CA VAL A 37 -29.29 43.63 14.41
C VAL A 37 -29.58 42.58 13.35
N ASN A 38 -30.13 43.02 12.23
CA ASN A 38 -30.50 42.17 11.10
C ASN A 38 -29.44 42.39 10.01
N THR A 39 -28.50 41.44 9.88
CA THR A 39 -27.37 41.57 8.97
C THR A 39 -27.72 40.96 7.63
N PRO A 40 -27.72 41.72 6.51
CA PRO A 40 -28.01 41.17 5.20
C PRO A 40 -27.09 40.00 4.86
N VAL A 41 -27.67 38.86 4.49
CA VAL A 41 -26.93 37.71 3.96
C VAL A 41 -26.30 38.13 2.63
N ALA A 42 -24.99 37.98 2.48
CA ALA A 42 -24.29 38.36 1.27
C ALA A 42 -24.83 37.57 0.05
N GLY A 43 -25.40 38.28 -0.94
CA GLY A 43 -26.07 37.68 -2.10
C GLY A 43 -27.60 37.64 -2.00
N CYS A 44 -28.18 37.82 -0.82
CA CYS A 44 -29.63 37.90 -0.64
C CYS A 44 -30.14 39.33 -0.89
N GLY A 45 -31.12 39.47 -1.79
CA GLY A 45 -31.67 40.77 -2.22
C GLY A 45 -30.95 41.42 -3.42
N GLY A 46 -29.95 40.76 -4.00
CA GLY A 46 -29.28 41.18 -5.25
C GLY A 46 -30.07 40.83 -6.52
N THR A 47 -29.71 41.47 -7.63
CA THR A 47 -30.19 41.06 -8.96
C THR A 47 -29.53 39.74 -9.37
N CYS A 48 -30.32 38.73 -9.73
CA CYS A 48 -29.83 37.43 -10.19
C CYS A 48 -30.27 37.14 -11.63
N ALA A 49 -29.49 36.35 -12.36
CA ALA A 49 -29.85 35.86 -13.70
C ALA A 49 -30.18 34.36 -13.68
N ALA A 50 -29.62 33.61 -12.72
CA ALA A 50 -29.86 32.18 -12.51
C ALA A 50 -29.93 31.84 -11.01
N ASN A 51 -30.48 30.67 -10.68
CA ASN A 51 -30.55 30.18 -9.29
C ASN A 51 -29.16 30.04 -8.64
N SER A 52 -28.13 29.70 -9.42
CA SER A 52 -26.73 29.61 -8.94
C SER A 52 -26.18 30.94 -8.42
N ASP A 53 -26.73 32.07 -8.86
CA ASP A 53 -26.30 33.39 -8.41
C ASP A 53 -26.83 33.71 -6.99
N CYS A 54 -27.75 32.89 -6.49
CA CYS A 54 -28.39 33.03 -5.18
C CYS A 54 -27.87 32.02 -4.15
N ASP A 55 -26.90 31.18 -4.51
CA ASP A 55 -26.36 30.12 -3.65
C ASP A 55 -25.71 30.70 -2.38
N ASP A 56 -26.37 30.52 -1.24
CA ASP A 56 -25.92 31.02 0.07
C ASP A 56 -25.00 30.03 0.82
N LYS A 57 -24.67 28.91 0.17
CA LYS A 57 -23.86 27.79 0.70
C LYS A 57 -24.47 27.09 1.91
N ASN A 58 -25.73 27.37 2.27
CA ASN A 58 -26.45 26.64 3.29
C ASN A 58 -27.20 25.45 2.66
N PRO A 59 -26.87 24.19 2.99
CA PRO A 59 -27.58 23.03 2.46
C PRO A 59 -29.04 22.92 2.94
N CYS A 60 -29.45 23.75 3.92
CA CYS A 60 -30.81 23.78 4.47
C CYS A 60 -31.70 24.89 3.91
N THR A 61 -31.26 25.54 2.85
CA THR A 61 -32.01 26.51 2.07
C THR A 61 -32.16 26.03 0.62
N ASN A 62 -33.25 26.47 -0.03
CA ASN A 62 -33.46 26.35 -1.46
C ASN A 62 -33.36 27.75 -2.06
N ASP A 63 -32.35 27.94 -2.90
CA ASP A 63 -31.99 29.25 -3.43
C ASP A 63 -32.50 29.38 -4.85
N THR A 64 -33.47 30.28 -5.06
CA THR A 64 -34.15 30.43 -6.35
C THR A 64 -34.10 31.86 -6.85
N CYS A 65 -33.79 32.05 -8.13
CA CYS A 65 -33.88 33.34 -8.77
C CYS A 65 -35.26 33.51 -9.39
N THR A 66 -36.10 34.33 -8.78
CA THR A 66 -37.46 34.60 -9.24
C THR A 66 -37.58 36.07 -9.64
N GLN A 67 -37.89 36.33 -10.91
CA GLN A 67 -38.05 37.69 -11.46
C GLN A 67 -36.83 38.59 -11.23
N GLY A 68 -35.63 38.01 -11.35
CA GLY A 68 -34.37 38.74 -11.18
C GLY A 68 -34.04 39.06 -9.73
N LYS A 69 -34.70 38.44 -8.75
CA LYS A 69 -34.40 38.56 -7.32
C LYS A 69 -34.21 37.19 -6.69
N CYS A 70 -33.27 37.09 -5.75
CA CYS A 70 -33.09 35.88 -4.97
C CYS A 70 -34.23 35.69 -3.97
N VAL A 71 -34.78 34.48 -3.96
CA VAL A 71 -35.81 33.99 -3.05
C VAL A 71 -35.26 32.73 -2.40
N ILE A 72 -35.04 32.80 -1.08
CA ILE A 72 -34.50 31.73 -0.25
C ILE A 72 -35.66 31.12 0.55
N THR A 73 -35.79 29.79 0.56
CA THR A 73 -36.80 29.07 1.37
C THR A 73 -36.17 27.90 2.14
N PHE A 74 -36.75 27.48 3.27
CA PHE A 74 -36.16 26.40 4.07
C PHE A 74 -36.43 25.02 3.49
N ALA A 75 -35.37 24.21 3.33
CA ALA A 75 -35.42 22.85 2.84
C ALA A 75 -35.73 21.84 3.97
N THR A 76 -36.81 22.06 4.72
CA THR A 76 -37.14 21.25 5.91
C THR A 76 -37.22 19.76 5.59
N GLY A 77 -36.53 18.92 6.36
CA GLY A 77 -36.49 17.47 6.17
C GLY A 77 -35.49 16.98 5.10
N SER A 78 -34.84 17.88 4.36
CA SER A 78 -33.70 17.52 3.51
C SER A 78 -32.54 17.02 4.35
N ALA A 79 -31.73 16.13 3.78
CA ALA A 79 -30.47 15.71 4.37
C ALA A 79 -29.49 16.88 4.36
N CYS A 80 -28.70 17.01 5.43
CA CYS A 80 -27.66 18.02 5.57
C CYS A 80 -26.50 17.44 6.39
N ASN A 81 -25.45 18.22 6.63
CA ASN A 81 -24.36 17.86 7.55
C ASN A 81 -24.13 19.07 8.47
N ASP A 82 -24.20 18.86 9.78
CA ASP A 82 -24.02 19.90 10.81
C ASP A 82 -22.54 20.15 11.14
N ASN A 83 -21.64 19.43 10.48
CA ASN A 83 -20.19 19.37 10.69
C ASN A 83 -19.80 18.98 12.12
N VAL A 84 -20.72 18.35 12.87
CA VAL A 84 -20.40 17.75 14.16
C VAL A 84 -19.89 16.34 13.90
N ALA A 85 -18.68 16.06 14.38
CA ALA A 85 -18.09 14.75 14.21
C ALA A 85 -18.94 13.68 14.93
N CYS A 86 -19.10 12.52 14.28
CA CYS A 86 -19.77 11.34 14.83
C CYS A 86 -21.28 11.49 15.06
N THR A 87 -21.96 12.31 14.25
CA THR A 87 -23.42 12.32 14.14
C THR A 87 -23.85 11.75 12.79
N TRP A 88 -25.06 11.18 12.73
CA TRP A 88 -25.63 10.64 11.48
C TRP A 88 -27.11 10.94 11.35
N ASN A 89 -27.55 11.07 10.09
CA ASN A 89 -28.94 11.29 9.67
C ASN A 89 -29.49 12.65 10.10
N GLU A 90 -28.66 13.68 9.97
CA GLU A 90 -29.02 15.07 10.17
C GLU A 90 -30.10 15.50 9.17
N LYS A 91 -30.98 16.38 9.64
CA LYS A 91 -32.09 16.90 8.85
C LYS A 91 -32.21 18.40 9.05
N CYS A 92 -32.51 19.09 7.98
CA CYS A 92 -32.83 20.51 8.03
C CYS A 92 -34.10 20.73 8.85
N ASN A 93 -34.03 21.59 9.85
CA ASN A 93 -35.18 21.97 10.65
C ASN A 93 -36.02 23.05 9.95
N ALA A 94 -37.14 23.42 10.57
CA ALA A 94 -38.04 24.46 10.06
C ALA A 94 -37.45 25.89 10.07
N GLN A 95 -36.23 26.05 10.60
CA GLN A 95 -35.51 27.32 10.74
C GLN A 95 -34.32 27.41 9.79
N GLY A 96 -34.19 26.48 8.84
CA GLY A 96 -33.09 26.48 7.86
C GLY A 96 -31.73 26.09 8.45
N GLN A 97 -31.71 25.44 9.61
CA GLN A 97 -30.50 24.95 10.25
C GLN A 97 -30.42 23.42 10.13
N CYS A 98 -29.21 22.90 9.97
CA CYS A 98 -28.99 21.47 10.06
C CYS A 98 -29.07 21.05 11.53
N ALA A 99 -30.14 20.35 11.91
CA ALA A 99 -30.29 19.84 13.27
C ALA A 99 -29.46 18.57 13.44
N GLY A 100 -28.74 18.49 14.56
CA GLY A 100 -27.78 17.42 14.83
C GLY A 100 -28.41 16.03 14.83
N GLY A 101 -27.70 15.10 14.18
CA GLY A 101 -28.12 13.72 13.99
C GLY A 101 -27.99 12.86 15.26
N THR A 102 -28.24 11.56 15.12
CA THR A 102 -28.01 10.60 16.20
C THR A 102 -26.50 10.45 16.44
N THR A 103 -26.05 10.53 17.69
CA THR A 103 -24.66 10.25 18.05
C THR A 103 -24.29 8.81 17.74
N VAL A 104 -23.22 8.62 16.97
CA VAL A 104 -22.64 7.30 16.65
C VAL A 104 -21.54 6.97 17.66
N THR A 105 -21.72 5.89 18.41
CA THR A 105 -20.67 5.31 19.26
C THR A 105 -20.00 4.15 18.54
N CYS A 106 -18.73 4.28 18.17
CA CYS A 106 -18.00 3.26 17.42
C CYS A 106 -17.25 2.23 18.28
N ASN A 107 -17.57 2.13 19.58
CA ASN A 107 -16.87 1.23 20.49
C ASN A 107 -17.13 -0.25 20.12
N ASP A 108 -16.10 -0.95 19.66
CA ASP A 108 -16.18 -2.37 19.27
C ASP A 108 -15.92 -3.33 20.45
N ASN A 109 -15.68 -2.79 21.65
CA ASN A 109 -15.32 -3.48 22.89
C ASN A 109 -14.02 -4.29 22.82
N ASN A 110 -13.18 -4.08 21.81
CA ASN A 110 -11.87 -4.69 21.72
C ASN A 110 -10.80 -3.72 22.28
N PRO A 111 -10.13 -4.04 23.40
CA PRO A 111 -9.10 -3.18 23.96
C PRO A 111 -7.86 -3.04 23.06
N CYS A 112 -7.74 -3.88 22.03
CA CYS A 112 -6.65 -3.86 21.07
C CYS A 112 -6.96 -3.14 19.76
N THR A 113 -8.04 -2.37 19.71
CA THR A 113 -8.35 -1.49 18.59
C THR A 113 -8.51 -0.05 19.07
N THR A 114 -8.21 0.88 18.18
CA THR A 114 -8.65 2.27 18.33
C THR A 114 -9.84 2.50 17.43
N ASP A 115 -10.97 2.79 18.05
CA ASP A 115 -12.21 3.08 17.35
C ASP A 115 -12.24 4.53 16.87
N SER A 116 -12.75 4.70 15.66
CA SER A 116 -12.84 5.98 14.98
C SER A 116 -14.16 6.05 14.22
N CYS A 117 -14.69 7.26 14.12
CA CYS A 117 -15.88 7.55 13.32
C CYS A 117 -15.49 8.56 12.24
N GLU A 118 -15.87 8.27 10.99
CA GLU A 118 -15.70 9.19 9.89
C GLU A 118 -16.75 10.32 9.99
N ALA A 119 -16.30 11.55 10.22
CA ALA A 119 -17.16 12.70 10.52
C ALA A 119 -18.18 13.07 9.41
N SER A 120 -17.88 12.76 8.15
CA SER A 120 -18.74 13.07 7.01
C SER A 120 -19.80 12.02 6.72
N THR A 121 -19.59 10.77 7.15
CA THR A 121 -20.42 9.61 6.80
C THR A 121 -20.98 8.89 8.02
N GLY A 122 -20.57 9.26 9.24
CA GLY A 122 -20.92 8.53 10.46
C GLY A 122 -20.42 7.07 10.48
N LYS A 123 -19.55 6.66 9.54
CA LYS A 123 -19.09 5.28 9.42
C LYS A 123 -18.05 4.97 10.49
N CYS A 124 -18.24 3.86 11.19
CA CYS A 124 -17.27 3.35 12.16
C CYS A 124 -16.12 2.60 11.47
N SER A 125 -14.91 2.86 11.93
CA SER A 125 -13.70 2.11 11.60
C SER A 125 -12.90 1.85 12.87
N SER A 126 -12.31 0.67 12.98
CA SER A 126 -11.38 0.34 14.05
C SER A 126 -10.00 0.03 13.45
N ALA A 127 -8.94 0.56 14.07
CA ALA A 127 -7.57 0.34 13.64
C ALA A 127 -6.84 -0.56 14.65
N PRO A 128 -6.09 -1.58 14.19
CA PRO A 128 -5.43 -2.53 15.07
C PRO A 128 -4.25 -1.90 15.83
N LEU A 129 -4.18 -2.16 17.13
CA LEU A 129 -3.03 -1.82 17.97
C LEU A 129 -2.00 -2.96 17.99
N ASN A 130 -0.72 -2.57 18.07
CA ASN A 130 0.43 -3.47 18.24
C ASN A 130 1.15 -3.26 19.58
N THR A 131 0.58 -2.44 20.46
CA THR A 131 1.09 -2.11 21.79
C THR A 131 -0.08 -1.76 22.71
N GLY A 132 0.11 -1.87 24.01
CA GLY A 132 -0.91 -1.59 25.01
C GLY A 132 -1.26 -2.85 25.79
N GLY A 133 -1.46 -2.69 27.11
CA GLY A 133 -1.87 -3.79 27.97
C GLY A 133 -3.31 -4.16 27.71
N CYS A 134 -3.60 -5.46 27.66
CA CYS A 134 -4.94 -5.99 27.47
C CYS A 134 -5.13 -7.25 28.34
N THR A 135 -6.23 -7.97 28.17
CA THR A 135 -6.43 -9.28 28.81
C THR A 135 -7.02 -10.24 27.79
N ASP A 136 -6.32 -11.33 27.49
CA ASP A 136 -6.77 -12.35 26.52
C ASP A 136 -7.69 -13.40 27.17
N ASN A 137 -7.94 -13.25 28.47
CA ASN A 137 -8.74 -14.14 29.33
C ASN A 137 -8.22 -15.58 29.38
N ASN A 138 -7.00 -15.82 28.91
CA ASN A 138 -6.36 -17.11 28.99
C ASN A 138 -5.49 -17.15 30.25
N PRO A 139 -5.79 -18.01 31.23
CA PRO A 139 -4.98 -18.11 32.44
C PRO A 139 -3.59 -18.71 32.22
N CYS A 140 -3.32 -19.24 31.03
CA CYS A 140 -2.05 -19.83 30.62
C CYS A 140 -1.12 -18.84 29.93
N THR A 141 -1.50 -17.57 29.91
CA THR A 141 -0.72 -16.47 29.36
C THR A 141 -0.55 -15.40 30.43
N GLN A 142 0.58 -14.69 30.34
CA GLN A 142 0.91 -13.56 31.18
C GLN A 142 1.45 -12.41 30.32
N ASN A 143 1.44 -11.20 30.87
CA ASN A 143 1.94 -10.00 30.18
C ASN A 143 1.22 -9.78 28.84
N ASP A 144 -0.10 -9.85 28.86
CA ASP A 144 -0.96 -9.69 27.69
C ASP A 144 -0.79 -8.33 27.04
N VAL A 145 -0.46 -8.34 25.75
CA VAL A 145 -0.24 -7.15 24.93
C VAL A 145 -0.99 -7.27 23.61
N CYS A 146 -1.41 -6.13 23.09
CA CYS A 146 -2.04 -6.07 21.79
C CYS A 146 -1.03 -6.34 20.67
N THR A 147 -1.31 -7.33 19.82
CA THR A 147 -0.55 -7.67 18.62
C THR A 147 -1.50 -7.77 17.45
N GLN A 148 -1.35 -6.90 16.44
CA GLN A 148 -2.18 -6.87 15.23
C GLN A 148 -3.70 -6.85 15.54
N GLY A 149 -4.12 -6.06 16.53
CA GLY A 149 -5.53 -5.93 16.89
C GLY A 149 -6.10 -7.05 17.76
N LYS A 150 -5.27 -8.01 18.17
CA LYS A 150 -5.65 -9.11 19.09
C LYS A 150 -4.88 -9.00 20.39
N CYS A 151 -5.55 -9.30 21.49
CA CYS A 151 -4.86 -9.45 22.75
C CYS A 151 -4.16 -10.80 22.80
N THR A 152 -2.85 -10.78 23.05
CA THR A 152 -2.01 -11.98 23.09
C THR A 152 -1.05 -11.87 24.26
N GLY A 153 -1.02 -12.88 25.14
CA GLY A 153 0.02 -12.97 26.17
C GLY A 153 1.14 -13.94 25.87
N THR A 154 2.17 -13.89 26.71
CA THR A 154 3.29 -14.82 26.71
C THR A 154 2.90 -16.08 27.47
N ALA A 155 3.10 -17.26 26.87
CA ALA A 155 2.78 -18.52 27.53
C ALA A 155 3.53 -18.67 28.86
N VAL A 156 2.79 -18.98 29.92
CA VAL A 156 3.36 -19.34 31.23
C VAL A 156 3.96 -20.73 31.14
N THR A 157 5.21 -20.88 31.57
CA THR A 157 5.81 -22.20 31.77
C THR A 157 5.37 -22.77 33.11
N CYS A 158 4.55 -23.81 33.07
CA CYS A 158 4.23 -24.63 34.23
C CYS A 158 5.35 -25.64 34.39
N ASN A 159 6.29 -25.39 35.28
CA ASN A 159 7.31 -26.36 35.68
C ASN A 159 7.42 -26.31 37.20
N ASP A 160 7.00 -27.36 37.89
CA ASP A 160 7.08 -27.44 39.36
C ASP A 160 8.42 -28.03 39.86
N GLY A 161 9.32 -28.39 38.94
CA GLY A 161 10.61 -29.01 39.23
C GLY A 161 10.53 -30.49 39.53
N ASN A 162 9.34 -31.11 39.46
CA ASN A 162 9.14 -32.52 39.68
C ASN A 162 9.15 -33.29 38.35
N VAL A 163 10.18 -34.11 38.15
CA VAL A 163 10.31 -34.95 36.94
C VAL A 163 9.19 -36.01 36.79
N CYS A 164 8.37 -36.19 37.82
CA CYS A 164 7.28 -37.16 37.86
C CYS A 164 5.89 -36.56 37.69
N THR A 165 5.79 -35.31 37.27
CA THR A 165 4.54 -34.68 36.86
C THR A 165 4.61 -34.29 35.39
N ASN A 166 3.47 -34.43 34.70
CA ASN A 166 3.26 -33.81 33.41
C ASN A 166 2.66 -32.43 33.68
N ASP A 167 3.48 -31.41 33.47
CA ASP A 167 3.15 -30.04 33.81
C ASP A 167 2.52 -29.38 32.58
N VAL A 168 1.20 -29.19 32.65
CA VAL A 168 0.41 -28.67 31.53
C VAL A 168 -0.32 -27.44 32.00
N CYS A 169 -0.23 -26.36 31.21
CA CYS A 169 -1.16 -25.28 31.38
C CYS A 169 -2.45 -25.60 30.62
N ALA A 170 -3.55 -25.76 31.36
CA ALA A 170 -4.84 -26.14 30.80
C ALA A 170 -5.89 -25.04 31.01
N THR A 171 -6.50 -24.62 29.91
CA THR A 171 -7.67 -23.74 29.92
C THR A 171 -8.93 -24.60 30.12
N GLY A 172 -9.39 -24.76 31.37
CA GLY A 172 -10.72 -25.32 31.64
C GLY A 172 -10.77 -26.69 32.32
N GLY A 173 -9.99 -26.93 33.39
CA GLY A 173 -10.17 -28.08 34.27
C GLY A 173 -11.35 -27.90 35.23
N GLY A 174 -12.59 -27.97 34.72
CA GLY A 174 -13.81 -27.79 35.52
C GLY A 174 -14.84 -28.89 35.30
N GLY A 175 -14.48 -30.14 35.58
CA GLY A 175 -15.46 -31.22 35.74
C GLY A 175 -16.21 -31.07 37.07
N GLY A 176 -17.40 -30.47 37.03
CA GLY A 176 -18.45 -30.64 38.04
C GLY A 176 -18.48 -29.62 39.19
N GLY A 177 -19.42 -28.67 39.10
CA GLY A 177 -20.14 -28.13 40.26
C GLY A 177 -19.53 -26.91 40.98
N GLY A 178 -19.97 -25.72 40.56
CA GLY A 178 -20.15 -24.57 41.45
C GLY A 178 -18.95 -23.64 41.68
N GLY A 179 -19.00 -22.48 41.01
CA GLY A 179 -18.48 -21.22 41.55
C GLY A 179 -16.98 -20.95 41.46
N GLY A 180 -16.58 -20.21 40.43
CA GLY A 180 -15.49 -19.22 40.49
C GLY A 180 -14.04 -19.70 40.58
N GLY A 181 -13.32 -19.56 39.47
CA GLY A 181 -11.89 -19.23 39.48
C GLY A 181 -10.90 -20.36 39.18
N GLY A 182 -10.05 -20.13 38.17
CA GLY A 182 -8.70 -20.68 38.12
C GLY A 182 -8.47 -21.88 37.20
N GLY A 183 -8.60 -21.69 35.88
CA GLY A 183 -7.66 -22.39 34.99
C GLY A 183 -6.24 -21.90 35.29
N GLY A 184 -5.21 -22.72 35.08
CA GLY A 184 -3.83 -22.42 35.44
C GLY A 184 -2.95 -23.65 35.32
N CYS A 185 -1.74 -23.61 35.89
CA CYS A 185 -0.83 -24.76 35.87
C CYS A 185 -1.44 -25.98 36.53
N GLN A 186 -1.49 -27.09 35.80
CA GLN A 186 -1.90 -28.40 36.28
C GLN A 186 -0.68 -29.32 36.27
N PHE A 187 -0.49 -30.08 37.35
CA PHE A 187 0.64 -30.98 37.53
C PHE A 187 0.11 -32.40 37.67
N GLN A 188 0.02 -33.14 36.57
CA GLN A 188 -0.58 -34.48 36.57
C GLN A 188 0.48 -35.55 36.89
N PRO A 189 0.30 -36.38 37.93
CA PRO A 189 1.28 -37.42 38.26
C PRO A 189 1.45 -38.44 37.14
N ILE A 190 2.70 -38.68 36.74
CA ILE A 190 3.07 -39.74 35.79
C ILE A 190 3.06 -41.07 36.55
N GLN A 191 2.19 -41.99 36.11
CA GLN A 191 2.11 -43.33 36.69
C GLN A 191 3.45 -44.06 36.52
N ASN A 192 3.97 -44.64 37.61
CA ASN A 192 5.26 -45.34 37.69
C ASN A 192 6.53 -44.49 37.54
N CYS A 193 6.44 -43.15 37.60
CA CYS A 193 7.64 -42.34 37.64
C CYS A 193 8.34 -42.47 39.01
N GLY A 194 9.58 -42.96 38.99
CA GLY A 194 10.40 -43.25 40.17
C GLY A 194 10.78 -44.72 40.41
N ASN A 195 10.44 -45.66 39.52
CA ASN A 195 10.58 -47.09 39.82
C ASN A 195 11.93 -47.72 39.45
N GLN A 196 12.42 -48.56 40.38
CA GLN A 196 13.60 -49.37 40.20
C GLN A 196 13.44 -50.32 39.01
N CYS A 197 14.25 -50.13 37.98
CA CYS A 197 14.32 -51.07 36.86
C CYS A 197 15.02 -52.36 37.32
N THR A 198 14.57 -53.49 36.78
CA THR A 198 15.20 -54.81 36.91
C THR A 198 15.77 -55.31 35.59
N SER A 199 15.47 -54.62 34.49
CA SER A 199 16.00 -54.90 33.15
C SER A 199 15.99 -53.65 32.25
N ASP A 200 16.85 -53.65 31.23
CA ASP A 200 16.97 -52.57 30.24
C ASP A 200 15.65 -52.30 29.50
N THR A 201 14.83 -53.34 29.26
CA THR A 201 13.53 -53.22 28.59
C THR A 201 12.56 -52.29 29.31
N GLN A 202 12.67 -52.17 30.64
CA GLN A 202 11.82 -51.29 31.44
C GLN A 202 12.23 -49.82 31.36
N CYS A 203 13.40 -49.53 30.77
CA CYS A 203 13.94 -48.19 30.65
C CYS A 203 13.69 -47.53 29.28
N ASN A 204 13.00 -48.22 28.36
CA ASN A 204 12.74 -47.71 27.02
C ASN A 204 11.95 -46.39 27.07
N ASP A 205 12.59 -45.29 26.68
CA ASP A 205 11.99 -43.94 26.61
C ASP A 205 11.31 -43.64 25.27
N ASN A 206 11.21 -44.66 24.40
CA ASN A 206 10.75 -44.58 23.02
C ASN A 206 11.54 -43.61 22.14
N VAL A 207 12.78 -43.28 22.51
CA VAL A 207 13.69 -42.48 21.68
C VAL A 207 14.70 -43.41 20.99
N PHE A 208 14.55 -43.66 19.70
CA PHE A 208 15.47 -44.58 18.98
C PHE A 208 16.96 -44.22 19.13
N CYS A 209 17.28 -42.93 19.21
CA CYS A 209 18.65 -42.42 19.35
C CYS A 209 19.13 -42.35 20.80
N SER A 210 18.54 -43.12 21.70
CA SER A 210 18.99 -43.33 23.08
C SER A 210 19.42 -44.80 23.27
N SER A 211 20.37 -45.03 24.18
CA SER A 211 20.56 -46.34 24.79
C SER A 211 19.88 -46.34 26.16
N ASP A 212 18.95 -47.27 26.33
CA ASP A 212 18.16 -47.41 27.55
C ASP A 212 18.74 -48.51 28.43
N LYS A 213 19.45 -48.12 29.49
CA LYS A 213 20.09 -49.08 30.39
C LYS A 213 19.58 -48.97 31.80
N CYS A 214 19.33 -50.13 32.41
CA CYS A 214 19.07 -50.22 33.82
C CYS A 214 20.40 -50.33 34.59
N SER A 215 20.73 -49.31 35.37
CA SER A 215 21.93 -49.28 36.21
C SER A 215 21.55 -49.07 37.67
N ASN A 216 21.81 -50.07 38.51
CA ASN A 216 21.50 -50.05 39.95
C ASN A 216 20.05 -49.69 40.30
N GLY A 217 19.09 -50.18 39.50
CA GLY A 217 17.67 -49.86 39.69
C GLY A 217 17.35 -48.42 39.35
N VAL A 218 18.10 -47.78 38.45
CA VAL A 218 17.81 -46.47 37.89
C VAL A 218 17.99 -46.54 36.38
N CYS A 219 17.04 -46.00 35.63
CA CYS A 219 17.17 -45.90 34.19
C CYS A 219 18.17 -44.81 33.81
N VAL A 220 19.11 -45.16 32.94
CA VAL A 220 20.12 -44.28 32.38
C VAL A 220 19.92 -44.24 30.87
N HIS A 221 19.61 -43.05 30.36
CA HIS A 221 19.41 -42.77 28.94
C HIS A 221 20.63 -42.03 28.39
N ALA A 222 21.38 -42.64 27.47
CA ALA A 222 22.56 -42.04 26.87
C ALA A 222 22.42 -41.89 25.35
N ALA A 223 22.94 -40.80 24.77
CA ALA A 223 22.89 -40.59 23.33
C ALA A 223 23.84 -41.55 22.59
N ILE A 224 23.35 -42.17 21.52
CA ILE A 224 24.13 -43.06 20.64
C ILE A 224 24.52 -42.34 19.34
N ALA A 225 25.29 -41.26 19.47
CA ALA A 225 25.65 -40.42 18.33
C ALA A 225 26.43 -41.19 17.24
N GLY A 226 26.10 -40.94 15.97
CA GLY A 226 26.71 -41.59 14.80
C GLY A 226 26.11 -42.96 14.45
N THR A 227 25.21 -43.51 15.26
CA THR A 227 24.46 -44.71 14.89
C THR A 227 23.49 -44.39 13.75
N SER A 228 23.43 -45.26 12.75
CA SER A 228 22.47 -45.14 11.65
C SER A 228 21.04 -45.25 12.20
N CYS A 229 20.18 -44.36 11.74
CA CYS A 229 18.77 -44.31 12.10
C CYS A 229 17.94 -44.01 10.85
N ASN A 230 16.63 -43.77 11.01
CA ASN A 230 15.77 -43.27 9.95
C ASN A 230 14.90 -42.16 10.56
N ASP A 231 15.00 -40.94 10.05
CA ASP A 231 14.22 -39.79 10.54
C ASP A 231 12.81 -39.73 9.91
N ASN A 232 12.47 -40.73 9.09
CA ASN A 232 11.27 -40.88 8.28
C ASN A 232 11.04 -39.74 7.28
N ASN A 233 12.07 -38.95 6.99
CA ASN A 233 12.01 -37.92 5.98
C ASN A 233 12.64 -38.46 4.68
N ALA A 234 11.82 -38.66 3.64
CA ALA A 234 12.32 -39.17 2.36
C ALA A 234 13.21 -38.16 1.61
N CYS A 235 13.33 -36.93 2.11
CA CYS A 235 14.21 -35.87 1.60
C CYS A 235 15.55 -35.77 2.32
N THR A 236 15.85 -36.70 3.22
CA THR A 236 17.15 -36.84 3.86
C THR A 236 17.77 -38.19 3.49
N SER A 237 19.09 -38.27 3.63
CA SER A 237 19.86 -39.48 3.39
C SER A 237 21.00 -39.57 4.39
N ASN A 238 21.50 -40.79 4.62
CA ASN A 238 22.56 -41.06 5.60
C ASN A 238 22.17 -40.59 7.02
N ASP A 239 20.96 -40.94 7.46
CA ASP A 239 20.44 -40.49 8.75
C ASP A 239 21.24 -41.10 9.91
N THR A 240 21.66 -40.23 10.83
CA THR A 240 22.45 -40.60 11.98
C THR A 240 21.94 -39.92 13.25
N CYS A 241 22.09 -40.62 14.36
CA CYS A 241 21.75 -40.09 15.66
C CYS A 241 22.73 -38.97 16.05
N THR A 242 22.21 -37.87 16.60
CA THR A 242 23.01 -36.77 17.14
C THR A 242 23.31 -36.96 18.62
N ALA A 243 24.22 -36.15 19.17
CA ALA A 243 24.44 -36.07 20.62
C ALA A 243 23.19 -35.62 21.41
N SER A 244 22.20 -35.03 20.73
CA SER A 244 20.93 -34.59 21.31
C SER A 244 19.85 -35.68 21.30
N ARG A 245 20.18 -36.93 20.98
CA ARG A 245 19.24 -38.06 20.85
C ARG A 245 18.18 -37.87 19.75
N THR A 246 18.50 -37.10 18.71
CA THR A 246 17.64 -36.94 17.54
C THR A 246 18.21 -37.67 16.35
N CYS A 247 17.35 -38.27 15.53
CA CYS A 247 17.75 -38.80 14.23
C CYS A 247 17.68 -37.67 13.21
N VAL A 248 18.78 -37.41 12.50
CA VAL A 248 18.83 -36.40 11.44
C VAL A 248 19.61 -36.94 10.25
N GLY A 249 19.14 -36.67 9.04
CA GLY A 249 19.90 -36.96 7.83
C GLY A 249 20.43 -35.75 7.09
N THR A 250 21.24 -36.05 6.08
CA THR A 250 21.79 -35.08 5.13
C THR A 250 20.71 -34.75 4.11
N ALA A 251 20.38 -33.47 3.97
CA ALA A 251 19.36 -33.02 3.03
C ALA A 251 19.69 -33.44 1.58
N LYS A 252 18.69 -33.93 0.88
CA LYS A 252 18.76 -34.27 -0.54
C LYS A 252 18.88 -33.00 -1.36
N ASP A 253 19.91 -32.94 -2.21
CA ASP A 253 20.08 -31.84 -3.15
C ASP A 253 19.03 -31.96 -4.28
N CYS A 254 18.16 -30.96 -4.36
CA CYS A 254 17.11 -30.85 -5.37
C CYS A 254 17.37 -29.73 -6.38
N SER A 255 18.57 -29.16 -6.40
CA SER A 255 18.86 -28.04 -7.28
C SER A 255 18.83 -28.44 -8.76
N ASP A 256 18.03 -27.72 -9.55
CA ASP A 256 18.03 -27.85 -11.02
C ASP A 256 18.95 -26.84 -11.71
N GLY A 257 19.70 -26.06 -10.93
CA GLY A 257 20.65 -25.07 -11.42
C GLY A 257 19.98 -23.83 -12.01
N GLN A 258 18.66 -23.66 -11.88
CA GLN A 258 17.96 -22.45 -12.34
C GLN A 258 17.58 -21.54 -11.17
N SER A 259 17.89 -20.24 -11.28
CA SER A 259 17.68 -19.29 -10.18
C SER A 259 16.21 -18.87 -9.97
N CYS A 260 15.32 -19.20 -10.90
CA CYS A 260 13.88 -18.86 -10.84
C CYS A 260 12.97 -20.02 -10.43
N THR A 261 13.54 -21.16 -10.03
CA THR A 261 12.83 -22.33 -9.50
C THR A 261 13.16 -22.48 -8.03
N ALA A 262 12.17 -22.87 -7.23
CA ALA A 262 12.42 -23.22 -5.83
C ALA A 262 12.88 -24.68 -5.75
N ASP A 263 14.05 -24.93 -5.17
CA ASP A 263 14.63 -26.28 -5.05
C ASP A 263 14.00 -27.07 -3.89
N ASN A 264 12.72 -27.41 -4.02
CA ASN A 264 11.96 -28.03 -2.94
C ASN A 264 12.03 -29.55 -3.01
N CYS A 265 12.23 -30.18 -1.86
CA CYS A 265 12.03 -31.62 -1.73
C CYS A 265 10.70 -31.91 -1.00
N ILE A 266 9.85 -32.74 -1.61
CA ILE A 266 8.58 -33.14 -1.01
C ILE A 266 8.84 -34.27 0.00
N ALA A 267 8.95 -33.91 1.29
CA ALA A 267 9.35 -34.79 2.40
C ALA A 267 8.62 -36.14 2.46
N GLN A 268 7.36 -36.19 2.03
CA GLN A 268 6.54 -37.40 2.04
C GLN A 268 6.92 -38.42 0.96
N PHE A 269 7.48 -37.97 -0.17
CA PHE A 269 7.78 -38.83 -1.33
C PHE A 269 9.26 -38.84 -1.72
N GLY A 270 10.08 -37.94 -1.15
CA GLY A 270 11.49 -37.80 -1.50
C GLY A 270 11.71 -37.34 -2.93
N VAL A 271 10.70 -36.69 -3.52
CA VAL A 271 10.72 -36.21 -4.90
C VAL A 271 11.07 -34.74 -4.91
N CYS A 272 12.01 -34.35 -5.77
CA CYS A 272 12.34 -32.95 -6.02
C CYS A 272 11.25 -32.31 -6.87
N ALA A 273 10.77 -31.15 -6.43
CA ALA A 273 9.80 -30.33 -7.12
C ALA A 273 10.37 -28.92 -7.25
N ASN A 274 10.39 -28.44 -8.48
CA ASN A 274 11.02 -27.16 -8.83
C ASN A 274 9.96 -26.18 -9.32
N PRO A 275 8.98 -25.77 -8.48
CA PRO A 275 7.95 -24.84 -8.91
C PRO A 275 8.56 -23.48 -9.22
N GLN A 276 8.00 -22.80 -10.23
CA GLN A 276 8.38 -21.43 -10.57
C GLN A 276 8.08 -20.50 -9.39
N ILE A 277 9.04 -19.65 -9.02
CA ILE A 277 8.86 -18.65 -7.96
C ILE A 277 7.90 -17.57 -8.48
N GLN A 278 6.84 -17.26 -7.72
CA GLN A 278 5.84 -16.28 -8.14
C GLN A 278 6.47 -14.90 -8.32
N GLY A 279 6.32 -14.33 -9.52
CA GLY A 279 6.96 -13.08 -9.92
C GLY A 279 8.26 -13.29 -10.72
N CYS A 280 8.92 -14.44 -10.61
CA CYS A 280 10.05 -14.83 -11.45
C CYS A 280 9.56 -15.20 -12.85
N ASN A 281 9.57 -14.23 -13.76
CA ASN A 281 9.45 -14.51 -15.19
C ASN A 281 10.84 -14.88 -15.72
N ALA A 282 10.91 -15.85 -16.64
CA ALA A 282 12.14 -16.25 -17.32
C ALA A 282 12.70 -15.12 -18.21
N GLY A 283 13.24 -14.07 -17.59
CA GLY A 283 13.90 -12.94 -18.24
C GLY A 283 15.38 -12.87 -17.85
N CYS A 284 15.96 -11.67 -17.76
CA CYS A 284 17.40 -11.54 -17.56
C CYS A 284 17.86 -12.12 -16.20
N THR A 285 19.06 -12.68 -16.16
CA THR A 285 19.78 -13.17 -14.96
C THR A 285 20.98 -12.29 -14.60
N ALA A 286 21.32 -11.32 -15.46
CA ALA A 286 22.36 -10.32 -15.24
C ALA A 286 22.07 -9.06 -16.07
N ASP A 287 22.52 -7.90 -15.59
CA ASP A 287 22.34 -6.58 -16.25
C ASP A 287 22.78 -6.59 -17.72
N SER A 288 23.83 -7.35 -18.06
CA SER A 288 24.34 -7.46 -19.44
C SER A 288 23.32 -8.02 -20.43
N GLN A 289 22.32 -8.77 -19.96
CA GLN A 289 21.28 -9.36 -20.81
C GLN A 289 20.09 -8.42 -21.00
N CYS A 290 20.03 -7.32 -20.25
CA CYS A 290 18.95 -6.35 -20.33
C CYS A 290 19.37 -5.13 -21.18
N ASN A 291 20.48 -5.17 -21.93
CA ASN A 291 20.95 -4.02 -22.71
C ASN A 291 20.00 -3.67 -23.86
N ASP A 292 19.38 -2.50 -23.83
CA ASP A 292 18.42 -2.04 -24.85
C ASP A 292 19.06 -1.23 -25.99
N GLY A 293 20.38 -1.04 -25.95
CA GLY A 293 21.15 -0.27 -26.91
C GLY A 293 21.16 1.23 -26.63
N TYR A 294 20.48 1.72 -25.58
CA TYR A 294 20.44 3.13 -25.22
C TYR A 294 21.42 3.42 -24.07
N SER A 295 22.55 4.07 -24.39
CA SER A 295 23.57 4.39 -23.37
C SER A 295 23.16 5.46 -22.32
N CYS A 296 21.92 5.94 -22.36
CA CYS A 296 21.31 6.87 -21.41
C CYS A 296 20.32 6.21 -20.44
N THR A 297 20.08 4.91 -20.57
CA THR A 297 19.39 4.07 -19.58
C THR A 297 20.42 3.27 -18.80
N LEU A 298 20.16 3.10 -17.51
CA LEU A 298 20.79 2.07 -16.71
C LEU A 298 19.90 0.83 -16.80
N ASP A 299 20.44 -0.19 -17.44
CA ASP A 299 19.73 -1.43 -17.76
C ASP A 299 19.99 -2.46 -16.66
N VAL A 300 19.08 -2.51 -15.69
CA VAL A 300 19.22 -3.36 -14.51
C VAL A 300 18.37 -4.60 -14.65
N CYS A 301 18.98 -5.74 -14.38
CA CYS A 301 18.27 -6.99 -14.16
C CYS A 301 17.69 -7.00 -12.75
N ASN A 302 16.36 -7.04 -12.64
CA ASN A 302 15.78 -7.47 -11.39
C ASN A 302 15.96 -8.98 -11.24
N THR A 303 17.04 -9.40 -10.59
CA THR A 303 17.40 -10.82 -10.41
C THR A 303 16.41 -11.61 -9.56
N PHE A 304 15.48 -10.94 -8.86
CA PHE A 304 14.41 -11.59 -8.10
C PHE A 304 13.24 -12.01 -8.99
N ASN A 305 12.95 -11.27 -10.05
CA ASN A 305 11.75 -11.45 -10.86
C ASN A 305 12.01 -11.58 -12.37
N GLY A 306 13.28 -11.51 -12.79
CA GLY A 306 13.77 -11.65 -14.16
C GLY A 306 13.45 -10.48 -15.09
N GLN A 307 12.89 -9.37 -14.58
CA GLN A 307 12.49 -8.24 -15.43
C GLN A 307 13.64 -7.27 -15.69
N CYS A 308 13.82 -6.87 -16.96
CA CYS A 308 14.66 -5.73 -17.34
C CYS A 308 14.00 -4.43 -16.86
N ILE A 309 14.73 -3.63 -16.09
CA ILE A 309 14.31 -2.29 -15.67
C ILE A 309 15.25 -1.28 -16.33
N TYR A 310 14.67 -0.35 -17.09
CA TYR A 310 15.40 0.70 -17.79
C TYR A 310 15.22 2.03 -17.05
N GLN A 311 16.23 2.45 -16.29
CA GLN A 311 16.18 3.71 -15.55
C GLN A 311 16.87 4.81 -16.34
N THR A 312 16.15 5.88 -16.69
CA THR A 312 16.74 7.05 -17.34
C THR A 312 17.66 7.79 -16.38
N LEU A 313 18.93 7.97 -16.78
CA LEU A 313 19.90 8.70 -15.96
C LEU A 313 19.54 10.19 -15.93
N ALA A 314 19.61 10.82 -14.75
CA ALA A 314 19.20 12.21 -14.51
C ALA A 314 19.95 13.26 -15.36
N SER A 315 21.06 12.87 -16.01
CA SER A 315 21.83 13.70 -16.93
C SER A 315 21.33 13.67 -18.38
N CYS A 316 20.31 12.86 -18.71
CA CYS A 316 19.81 12.69 -20.07
C CYS A 316 18.42 13.35 -20.25
N THR A 317 18.33 14.45 -21.00
CA THR A 317 17.07 14.94 -21.59
C THR A 317 17.01 14.58 -23.08
N PRO A 318 15.86 14.15 -23.63
CA PRO A 318 15.80 13.35 -24.88
C PRO A 318 16.18 14.01 -26.20
N SER A 319 16.75 15.23 -26.23
CA SER A 319 16.99 15.93 -27.51
C SER A 319 18.21 16.85 -27.56
N ALA A 320 19.19 16.68 -26.66
CA ALA A 320 20.31 17.62 -26.62
C ALA A 320 21.66 17.05 -26.22
N VAL A 321 21.86 15.73 -26.16
CA VAL A 321 23.17 15.18 -25.79
C VAL A 321 23.69 14.18 -26.83
N CYS A 322 24.84 14.46 -27.44
CA CYS A 322 25.55 13.56 -28.34
C CYS A 322 27.02 13.33 -27.94
N LYS A 323 27.61 12.21 -28.37
CA LYS A 323 29.03 11.87 -28.19
C LYS A 323 29.79 11.88 -29.52
N VAL A 324 29.13 11.47 -30.59
CA VAL A 324 29.61 11.56 -31.97
C VAL A 324 28.54 12.21 -32.83
N ASN A 325 28.94 12.77 -33.98
CA ASN A 325 28.00 13.47 -34.88
C ASN A 325 26.80 12.61 -35.30
N GLY A 326 27.00 11.28 -35.43
CA GLY A 326 25.92 10.36 -35.80
C GLY A 326 24.77 10.28 -34.79
N ASP A 327 25.02 10.65 -33.53
CA ASP A 327 24.01 10.63 -32.47
C ASP A 327 23.05 11.84 -32.59
N CYS A 328 23.46 12.89 -33.30
CA CYS A 328 22.71 14.12 -33.42
C CYS A 328 21.80 14.13 -34.69
N ASN A 329 21.54 12.98 -35.34
CA ASN A 329 20.78 12.95 -36.59
C ASN A 329 19.31 13.37 -36.38
N ASP A 330 18.91 14.53 -36.90
CA ASP A 330 17.52 15.04 -36.83
C ASP A 330 16.65 14.60 -38.01
N ASN A 331 17.18 13.72 -38.87
CA ASN A 331 16.60 13.27 -40.13
C ASN A 331 16.31 14.41 -41.13
N ASN A 332 16.88 15.61 -40.92
CA ASN A 332 16.82 16.71 -41.86
C ASN A 332 18.12 16.77 -42.66
N VAL A 333 18.08 16.28 -43.89
CA VAL A 333 19.27 16.28 -44.77
C VAL A 333 19.76 17.68 -45.19
N CYS A 334 18.99 18.73 -44.91
CA CYS A 334 19.39 20.12 -45.13
C CYS A 334 20.11 20.75 -43.94
N THR A 335 20.35 19.98 -42.88
CA THR A 335 21.23 20.35 -41.77
C THR A 335 22.45 19.44 -41.75
N THR A 336 23.58 20.02 -41.33
CA THR A 336 24.73 19.22 -40.89
C THR A 336 24.61 19.04 -39.39
N ASP A 337 24.54 17.79 -38.97
CA ASP A 337 24.28 17.42 -37.59
C ASP A 337 25.60 17.16 -36.88
N LEU A 338 25.98 18.09 -36.00
CA LEU A 338 27.28 18.09 -35.34
C LEU A 338 27.14 17.90 -33.84
N CYS A 339 28.01 17.07 -33.28
CA CYS A 339 28.17 16.95 -31.85
C CYS A 339 29.20 17.96 -31.36
N ASN A 340 28.78 18.93 -30.54
CA ASN A 340 29.72 19.81 -29.87
C ASN A 340 30.50 19.02 -28.81
N ALA A 341 31.77 18.73 -29.07
CA ALA A 341 32.61 17.92 -28.19
C ALA A 341 32.88 18.55 -26.80
N THR A 342 32.62 19.85 -26.61
CA THR A 342 32.84 20.56 -25.34
C THR A 342 31.57 20.61 -24.48
N THR A 343 30.41 20.83 -25.10
CA THR A 343 29.13 20.94 -24.39
C THR A 343 28.30 19.65 -24.44
N SER A 344 28.76 18.67 -25.22
CA SER A 344 28.05 17.44 -25.58
C SER A 344 26.68 17.70 -26.20
N GLN A 345 26.45 18.86 -26.83
CA GLN A 345 25.15 19.23 -27.40
C GLN A 345 25.11 19.13 -28.93
N CYS A 346 23.94 18.74 -29.46
CA CYS A 346 23.65 18.73 -30.88
C CYS A 346 23.63 20.16 -31.44
N LEU A 347 24.32 20.38 -32.55
CA LEU A 347 24.30 21.60 -33.34
C LEU A 347 23.86 21.27 -34.76
N PHE A 348 22.76 21.87 -35.19
CA PHE A 348 22.19 21.70 -36.53
C PHE A 348 22.55 22.91 -37.39
N VAL A 349 23.47 22.74 -38.33
CA VAL A 349 23.94 23.84 -39.19
C VAL A 349 23.22 23.78 -40.55
N PRO A 350 22.40 24.79 -40.90
CA PRO A 350 21.71 24.81 -42.19
C PRO A 350 22.68 24.86 -43.37
N ILE A 351 22.45 24.02 -44.38
CA ILE A 351 23.22 24.01 -45.64
C ILE A 351 22.64 25.09 -46.57
N GLN A 352 23.43 26.09 -46.92
CA GLN A 352 22.98 27.22 -47.75
C GLN A 352 22.58 26.74 -49.16
N GLY A 353 21.35 27.05 -49.59
CA GLY A 353 20.81 26.63 -50.88
C GLY A 353 20.18 25.24 -50.89
N CYS A 354 20.10 24.55 -49.75
CA CYS A 354 19.41 23.27 -49.66
C CYS A 354 17.88 23.47 -49.68
N ASN A 355 17.23 22.86 -50.67
CA ASN A 355 15.78 22.78 -50.76
C ASN A 355 15.35 21.34 -50.42
N PRO A 356 14.61 21.11 -49.32
CA PRO A 356 14.18 19.78 -48.89
C PRO A 356 13.37 19.00 -49.95
N ASN A 357 12.80 19.71 -50.93
CA ASN A 357 11.99 19.12 -52.01
C ASN A 357 12.80 18.84 -53.30
N GLN A 358 14.12 19.02 -53.30
CA GLN A 358 15.00 18.83 -54.48
C GLN A 358 16.26 18.03 -54.11
N ILE A 359 16.09 17.02 -53.26
CA ILE A 359 17.17 16.11 -52.86
C ILE A 359 17.26 15.02 -53.92
N CYS A 360 18.46 14.81 -54.48
CA CYS A 360 18.69 13.70 -55.39
C CYS A 360 19.90 12.84 -54.99
N ALA A 361 19.77 11.53 -55.20
CA ALA A 361 20.84 10.55 -55.02
C ALA A 361 21.55 10.24 -56.35
N SER A 362 20.84 10.47 -57.45
CA SER A 362 21.29 10.33 -58.83
C SER A 362 20.64 11.38 -59.72
N ASN A 363 21.16 11.58 -60.93
CA ASN A 363 20.58 12.54 -61.88
C ASN A 363 19.10 12.22 -62.22
N ALA A 364 18.68 10.95 -62.09
CA ALA A 364 17.32 10.53 -62.39
C ALA A 364 16.29 11.12 -61.40
N ASP A 365 16.69 11.36 -60.15
CA ASP A 365 15.79 11.89 -59.12
C ASP A 365 15.58 13.41 -59.29
N CYS A 366 16.42 14.06 -60.10
CA CYS A 366 16.35 15.49 -60.35
C CYS A 366 15.50 15.83 -61.60
N ASN A 367 14.79 14.88 -62.22
CA ASN A 367 14.02 15.13 -63.43
C ASN A 367 12.80 16.03 -63.16
N ASP A 368 12.81 17.26 -63.65
CA ASP A 368 11.68 18.21 -63.50
C ASP A 368 10.61 18.08 -64.60
N ASN A 369 10.75 17.06 -65.47
CA ASN A 369 9.96 16.81 -66.67
C ASN A 369 10.01 17.93 -67.73
N ASN A 370 10.90 18.91 -67.59
CA ASN A 370 11.15 19.92 -68.59
C ASN A 370 12.21 19.44 -69.57
N LYS A 371 11.79 19.14 -70.80
CA LYS A 371 12.70 18.64 -71.84
C LYS A 371 13.72 19.70 -72.34
N CYS A 372 13.57 20.95 -71.92
CA CYS A 372 14.49 22.04 -72.24
C CYS A 372 15.57 22.27 -71.17
N THR A 373 15.56 21.52 -70.07
CA THR A 373 16.62 21.54 -69.05
C THR A 373 17.40 20.23 -69.06
N ALA A 374 18.71 20.35 -68.85
CA ALA A 374 19.57 19.22 -68.50
C ALA A 374 19.63 19.15 -66.98
N ASP A 375 19.06 18.09 -66.44
CA ASP A 375 18.89 17.91 -65.00
C ASP A 375 20.00 17.01 -64.46
N SER A 376 20.69 17.48 -63.42
CA SER A 376 21.83 16.77 -62.85
C SER A 376 21.85 16.87 -61.33
N CYS A 377 22.30 15.78 -60.70
CA CYS A 377 22.49 15.75 -59.26
C CYS A 377 23.90 16.24 -58.94
N ASN A 378 23.99 17.30 -58.14
CA ASN A 378 25.26 17.61 -57.51
C ASN A 378 25.48 16.65 -56.33
N LEU A 379 26.28 15.61 -56.56
CA LEU A 379 26.50 14.53 -55.58
C LEU A 379 27.22 14.97 -54.30
N SER A 380 27.85 16.15 -54.30
CA SER A 380 28.57 16.71 -53.15
C SER A 380 27.64 17.37 -52.14
N ASN A 381 26.53 17.98 -52.57
CA ASN A 381 25.55 18.62 -51.69
C ASN A 381 24.12 18.06 -51.87
N LYS A 382 23.95 17.00 -52.66
CA LYS A 382 22.71 16.25 -52.91
C LYS A 382 21.56 17.08 -53.49
N THR A 383 21.84 18.22 -54.13
CA THR A 383 20.80 19.08 -54.72
C THR A 383 20.71 18.93 -56.24
N CYS A 384 19.49 19.05 -56.79
CA CYS A 384 19.24 19.14 -58.23
C CYS A 384 19.81 20.43 -58.83
N VAL A 385 20.47 20.33 -59.98
CA VAL A 385 20.94 21.44 -60.80
C VAL A 385 20.32 21.33 -62.19
N PHE A 386 19.64 22.39 -62.63
CA PHE A 386 18.92 22.47 -63.91
C PHE A 386 19.63 23.47 -64.82
N VAL A 387 20.13 23.02 -65.97
CA VAL A 387 20.83 23.88 -66.94
C VAL A 387 20.02 23.95 -68.23
N ASN A 388 19.66 25.16 -68.66
CA ASN A 388 18.91 25.34 -69.92
C ASN A 388 19.73 24.91 -71.14
N LEU A 389 19.12 24.11 -72.01
CA LEU A 389 19.74 23.69 -73.26
C LEU A 389 19.70 24.82 -74.31
N PRO A 390 20.81 25.11 -75.02
CA PRO A 390 20.86 26.18 -76.02
C PRO A 390 19.86 25.96 -77.16
N GLY A 391 19.05 26.97 -77.47
CA GLY A 391 18.06 26.93 -78.55
C GLY A 391 16.70 26.31 -78.19
N CYS A 392 16.50 25.95 -76.92
CA CYS A 392 15.22 25.46 -76.41
C CYS A 392 14.43 26.62 -75.77
N THR A 393 13.22 26.90 -76.25
CA THR A 393 12.27 27.81 -75.59
C THR A 393 11.17 26.97 -74.93
N PRO A 394 10.80 27.25 -73.66
CA PRO A 394 9.88 26.42 -72.88
C PRO A 394 8.52 26.16 -73.53
#